data_AF-A0A559KJ93-F1
#
_entry.id   AF-A0A559KJ93-F1
#
_cell.length_a   1.000
_cell.length_b   1.000
_cell.length_c   1.000
_cell.angle_alpha   90.00
_cell.angle_beta   90.00
_cell.angle_gamma   90.00
#
_symmetry.space_group_name_H-M   'P 1'
#
loop_
_entity.id
_entity.type
_entity.pdbx_description
1 polymer ?
#
loop_
_entity_poly.entity_id
_entity_poly.type
_entity_poly.pdbx_seq_one_letter_code
_entity_poly.pdbx_strand_id
1 'polypeptide(L)'
;MNHLITILLFFIFILLIFFAMDRFYKNNIYNQIKKYLLKFNNFEKEILKTILKNKEQKIPLEQNSEITKKFIDLQILFKLKNDENNPLNAIYSLNSKIFDFIHKDNELKKIYLKK
;
A
#
# COMPACT_ATOMS: atom_id res chain seq x y z
N MET A 1 37.12 30.63 2.20
CA MET A 1 36.15 30.15 3.21
C MET A 1 34.70 30.28 2.70
N ASN A 2 34.29 31.44 2.19
CA ASN A 2 32.90 31.66 1.72
C ASN A 2 32.47 30.72 0.58
N HIS A 3 33.32 30.43 -0.41
CA HIS A 3 32.93 29.55 -1.52
C HIS A 3 32.61 28.10 -1.08
N LEU A 4 33.34 27.55 -0.11
CA LEU A 4 33.07 26.22 0.43
C LEU A 4 31.72 26.18 1.17
N ILE A 5 31.40 27.23 1.91
CA ILE A 5 30.10 27.37 2.59
C ILE A 5 28.97 27.49 1.57
N THR A 6 29.15 28.28 0.51
CA THR A 6 28.15 28.41 -0.57
C THR A 6 27.91 27.08 -1.29
N ILE A 7 28.96 26.32 -1.60
CA ILE A 7 28.85 24.99 -2.20
C ILE A 7 28.12 24.02 -1.26
N LEU A 8 28.43 24.03 0.03
CA LEU A 8 27.74 23.19 1.03
C LEU A 8 26.23 23.51 1.09
N LEU A 9 25.87 24.79 1.14
CA LEU A 9 24.47 25.23 1.16
C LEU A 9 23.73 24.81 -0.11
N PHE A 10 24.40 24.85 -1.27
CA PHE A 10 23.84 24.39 -2.54
C PHE A 10 23.52 22.89 -2.52
N PHE A 11 24.41 22.05 -2.00
CA PHE A 11 24.13 20.61 -1.85
C PHE A 11 22.99 20.32 -0.87
N ILE A 12 22.92 21.04 0.25
CA ILE A 12 21.81 20.92 1.21
C ILE A 12 20.48 21.28 0.53
N PHE A 13 20.46 22.35 -0.26
CA PHE A 13 19.26 22.76 -0.98
C PHE A 13 18.80 21.71 -1.99
N ILE A 14 19.73 21.11 -2.75
CA ILE A 14 19.41 20.01 -3.67
C ILE A 14 18.81 18.81 -2.92
N LEU A 15 19.41 18.42 -1.78
CA LEU A 15 18.89 17.33 -0.95
C LEU A 15 17.47 17.62 -0.46
N LEU A 16 17.17 18.86 -0.07
CA LEU A 16 15.83 19.27 0.33
C LEU A 16 14.82 19.15 -0.81
N ILE A 17 15.19 19.52 -2.04
CA ILE A 17 14.33 19.36 -3.22
C ILE A 17 14.02 17.88 -3.46
N PHE A 18 15.05 17.01 -3.44
CA PHE A 18 14.84 15.57 -3.61
C PHE A 18 13.91 15.00 -2.54
N PHE A 19 14.09 15.41 -1.28
CA PHE A 19 13.24 14.97 -0.18
C PHE A 19 11.79 15.46 -0.31
N ALA A 20 11.60 16.69 -0.77
CA ALA A 20 10.27 17.25 -1.03
C ALA A 20 9.57 16.52 -2.19
N MET A 21 10.28 16.25 -3.29
CA MET A 21 9.77 15.48 -4.43
C MET A 21 9.36 14.06 -4.02
N ASP A 22 10.20 13.35 -3.27
CA ASP A 22 9.89 12.00 -2.78
C ASP A 22 8.63 12.00 -1.89
N ARG A 23 8.50 12.97 -0.97
CA ARG A 23 7.28 13.11 -0.16
C ARG A 23 6.05 13.37 -1.02
N PHE A 24 6.14 14.28 -2.00
CA PHE A 24 5.01 14.63 -2.85
C PHE A 24 4.57 13.42 -3.69
N TYR A 25 5.53 12.69 -4.25
CA TYR A 25 5.27 11.47 -5.02
C TYR A 25 4.59 10.40 -4.17
N LYS A 26 5.13 10.11 -2.96
CA LYS A 26 4.52 9.17 -2.02
C LYS A 26 3.09 9.59 -1.66
N ASN A 27 2.88 10.86 -1.37
CA ASN A 27 1.55 11.37 -1.03
C ASN A 27 0.55 11.22 -2.20
N ASN A 28 0.99 11.42 -3.44
CA ASN A 28 0.15 11.24 -4.62
C ASN A 28 -0.28 9.77 -4.78
N ILE A 29 0.64 8.82 -4.63
CA ILE A 29 0.32 7.38 -4.65
C ILE A 29 -0.68 7.03 -3.54
N TYR A 30 -0.43 7.47 -2.31
CA TYR A 30 -1.32 7.19 -1.19
C TYR A 30 -2.72 7.79 -1.40
N ASN A 31 -2.81 8.98 -1.99
CA ASN A 31 -4.09 9.58 -2.35
C ASN A 31 -4.83 8.80 -3.44
N GLN A 32 -4.11 8.27 -4.44
CA GLN A 32 -4.71 7.38 -5.44
C GLN A 32 -5.25 6.11 -4.78
N ILE A 33 -4.43 5.44 -3.96
CA ILE A 33 -4.83 4.23 -3.23
C ILE A 33 -6.05 4.50 -2.36
N LYS A 34 -6.06 5.62 -1.60
CA LYS A 34 -7.22 6.03 -0.81
C LYS A 34 -8.47 6.17 -1.67
N LYS A 35 -8.40 6.87 -2.80
CA LYS A 35 -9.55 7.03 -3.71
C LYS A 35 -10.09 5.68 -4.17
N TYR A 36 -9.22 4.73 -4.49
CA TYR A 36 -9.63 3.37 -4.85
C TYR A 36 -10.29 2.64 -3.68
N LEU A 37 -9.66 2.64 -2.50
CA LEU A 37 -10.20 2.01 -1.30
C LEU A 37 -11.56 2.58 -0.89
N LEU A 38 -11.81 3.87 -1.08
CA LEU A 38 -13.12 4.46 -0.78
C LEU A 38 -14.21 3.99 -1.77
N LYS A 39 -13.82 3.79 -3.04
CA LYS A 39 -14.70 3.33 -4.13
C LYS A 39 -14.98 1.83 -4.14
N PHE A 40 -14.30 1.04 -3.31
CA PHE A 40 -14.61 -0.39 -3.20
C PHE A 40 -16.08 -0.62 -2.87
N ASN A 41 -16.66 -1.62 -3.53
CA ASN A 41 -18.01 -2.07 -3.23
C ASN A 41 -18.05 -2.78 -1.86
N ASN A 42 -19.24 -3.10 -1.35
CA ASN A 42 -19.38 -3.69 -0.02
C ASN A 42 -18.67 -5.05 0.10
N PHE A 43 -18.69 -5.85 -0.95
CA PHE A 43 -18.03 -7.16 -0.96
C PHE A 43 -16.49 -7.03 -0.91
N GLU A 44 -15.92 -6.19 -1.76
CA GLU A 44 -14.49 -5.86 -1.76
C GLU A 44 -14.04 -5.29 -0.40
N LYS A 45 -14.89 -4.47 0.23
CA LYS A 45 -14.64 -3.93 1.56
C LYS A 45 -14.56 -5.02 2.62
N GLU A 46 -15.52 -5.95 2.65
CA GLU A 46 -15.53 -7.05 3.61
C GLU A 46 -14.35 -8.01 3.42
N ILE A 47 -13.96 -8.29 2.18
CA ILE A 47 -12.76 -9.09 1.91
C ILE A 47 -11.53 -8.38 2.46
N LEU A 48 -11.36 -7.08 2.18
CA LEU A 48 -10.22 -6.34 2.67
C LEU A 48 -10.21 -6.25 4.21
N LYS A 49 -11.37 -6.06 4.86
CA LYS A 49 -11.48 -6.13 6.33
C LYS A 49 -10.99 -7.47 6.88
N THR A 50 -11.38 -8.56 6.22
CA THR A 50 -10.98 -9.92 6.61
C THR A 50 -9.47 -10.11 6.48
N ILE A 51 -8.90 -9.66 5.37
CA ILE A 51 -7.45 -9.65 5.12
C ILE A 51 -6.72 -8.84 6.19
N LEU A 52 -7.19 -7.63 6.50
CA LEU A 52 -6.54 -6.72 7.46
C LEU A 52 -6.60 -7.24 8.90
N LYS A 53 -7.64 -8.00 9.28
CA LYS A 53 -7.70 -8.67 10.60
C LYS A 53 -6.63 -9.74 10.76
N ASN A 54 -6.25 -10.40 9.68
CA ASN A 54 -5.31 -11.52 9.67
C ASN A 54 -3.93 -11.10 9.13
N LYS A 55 -3.40 -9.98 9.62
CA LYS A 55 -2.18 -9.30 9.13
C LYS A 55 -0.96 -10.22 8.92
N GLU A 56 -0.81 -11.24 9.75
CA GLU A 56 0.35 -12.15 9.72
C GLU A 56 0.11 -13.44 8.92
N GLN A 57 -1.12 -13.66 8.44
CA GLN A 57 -1.46 -14.89 7.75
C GLN A 57 -1.18 -14.81 6.26
N LYS A 58 -0.67 -15.92 5.74
CA LYS A 58 -0.59 -16.23 4.33
C LYS A 58 -2.00 -16.48 3.80
N ILE A 59 -2.41 -15.72 2.79
CA ILE A 59 -3.79 -15.73 2.31
C ILE A 59 -3.84 -16.48 0.99
N PRO A 60 -4.42 -17.70 0.95
CA PRO A 60 -4.67 -18.38 -0.31
C PRO A 60 -5.81 -17.66 -1.05
N LEU A 61 -5.53 -17.19 -2.26
CA LEU A 61 -6.52 -16.55 -3.14
C LEU A 61 -6.40 -17.08 -4.56
N GLU A 62 -7.54 -17.11 -5.26
CA GLU A 62 -7.60 -17.46 -6.67
C GLU A 62 -6.85 -16.44 -7.52
N GLN A 63 -5.83 -16.89 -8.24
CA GLN A 63 -4.93 -16.04 -9.03
C GLN A 63 -5.67 -15.26 -10.12
N ASN A 64 -6.75 -15.84 -10.64
CA ASN A 64 -7.48 -15.30 -11.78
C ASN A 64 -8.69 -14.44 -11.40
N SER A 65 -9.03 -14.39 -10.10
CA SER A 65 -10.16 -13.58 -9.63
C SER A 65 -9.90 -12.08 -9.81
N GLU A 66 -10.92 -11.33 -10.25
CA GLU A 66 -10.81 -9.88 -10.48
C GLU A 66 -10.39 -9.11 -9.23
N ILE A 67 -10.85 -9.55 -8.06
CA ILE A 67 -10.53 -8.93 -6.78
C ILE A 67 -9.06 -9.12 -6.42
N THR A 68 -8.51 -10.32 -6.64
CA THR A 68 -7.09 -10.59 -6.38
C THR A 68 -6.21 -9.75 -7.31
N LYS A 69 -6.57 -9.64 -8.59
CA LYS A 69 -5.88 -8.75 -9.54
C LYS A 69 -5.92 -7.29 -9.08
N LYS A 70 -7.10 -6.77 -8.73
CA LYS A 70 -7.25 -5.42 -8.18
C LYS A 70 -6.38 -5.17 -6.94
N PHE A 71 -6.31 -6.14 -6.02
CA PHE A 71 -5.49 -6.01 -4.82
C PHE A 71 -3.99 -6.04 -5.11
N ILE A 72 -3.55 -6.79 -6.13
CA ILE A 72 -2.17 -6.78 -6.61
C ILE A 72 -1.83 -5.45 -7.29
N ASP A 73 -2.70 -4.97 -8.19
CA ASP A 73 -2.51 -3.72 -8.93
C ASP A 73 -2.40 -2.51 -8.00
N LEU A 74 -3.19 -2.51 -6.92
CA LEU A 74 -3.13 -1.50 -5.86
C LEU A 74 -2.00 -1.74 -4.84
N GLN A 75 -1.17 -2.76 -5.05
CA GLN A 75 -0.08 -3.17 -4.16
C GLN A 75 -0.54 -3.44 -2.71
N ILE A 76 -1.80 -3.83 -2.53
CA ILE A 76 -2.37 -4.25 -1.25
C ILE A 76 -1.81 -5.64 -0.91
N LEU A 77 -1.73 -6.53 -1.90
CA LEU A 77 -1.22 -7.88 -1.75
C LEU A 77 0.00 -8.13 -2.64
N PHE A 78 0.95 -8.93 -2.13
CA PHE A 78 2.07 -9.46 -2.89
C PHE A 78 2.00 -10.97 -2.95
N LYS A 79 2.21 -11.52 -4.15
CA LYS A 79 2.30 -12.97 -4.35
C LYS A 79 3.62 -13.48 -3.75
N LEU A 80 3.52 -14.46 -2.85
CA LEU A 80 4.68 -15.11 -2.24
C LEU A 80 5.10 -16.35 -3.03
N LYS A 81 4.13 -17.24 -3.29
CA LYS A 81 4.34 -18.49 -4.04
C LYS A 81 3.03 -19.01 -4.62
N ASN A 82 3.12 -19.93 -5.58
CA ASN A 82 1.97 -20.72 -6.00
C ASN A 82 1.53 -21.65 -4.87
N ASP A 83 0.24 -21.97 -4.82
CA ASP A 83 -0.26 -23.02 -3.93
C ASP A 83 0.05 -24.40 -4.55
N GLU A 84 0.74 -25.25 -3.80
CA GLU A 84 1.15 -26.58 -4.24
C GLU A 84 -0.04 -27.56 -4.26
N ASN A 85 -1.09 -27.28 -3.47
CA ASN A 85 -2.27 -28.13 -3.35
C ASN A 85 -3.39 -27.73 -4.32
N ASN A 86 -3.40 -26.48 -4.79
CA ASN A 86 -4.38 -26.00 -5.76
C ASN A 86 -3.72 -25.04 -6.78
N PRO A 87 -3.53 -25.45 -8.04
CA PRO A 87 -2.85 -24.62 -9.04
C PRO A 87 -3.63 -23.35 -9.42
N LEU A 88 -4.93 -23.26 -9.13
CA LEU A 88 -5.73 -22.05 -9.34
C LEU A 88 -5.48 -20.98 -8.27
N ASN A 89 -4.90 -21.37 -7.13
CA ASN A 89 -4.62 -20.48 -6.02
C ASN A 89 -3.15 -20.10 -5.95
N ALA A 90 -2.88 -18.95 -5.35
CA ALA A 90 -1.56 -18.57 -4.89
C ALA A 90 -1.64 -18.04 -3.47
N ILE A 91 -0.49 -18.07 -2.82
CA ILE A 91 -0.33 -17.56 -1.47
C ILE A 91 0.12 -16.11 -1.54
N TYR A 92 -0.65 -15.23 -0.91
CA TYR A 92 -0.39 -13.80 -0.85
C TYR A 92 -0.08 -13.32 0.56
N SER A 93 0.68 -12.22 0.65
CA SER A 93 0.92 -11.47 1.88
C SER A 93 0.47 -10.02 1.74
N LEU A 94 -0.06 -9.47 2.82
CA LEU A 94 -0.43 -8.06 2.91
C LEU A 94 0.81 -7.15 2.89
N ASN A 95 0.74 -6.06 2.11
CA ASN A 95 1.72 -5.00 2.14
C ASN A 95 1.62 -4.20 3.45
N SER A 96 2.65 -4.28 4.29
CA SER A 96 2.70 -3.57 5.57
C SER A 96 2.58 -2.05 5.42
N LYS A 97 3.08 -1.46 4.33
CA LYS A 97 2.96 -0.01 4.08
C LYS A 97 1.51 0.40 3.86
N ILE A 98 0.72 -0.42 3.17
CA ILE A 98 -0.71 -0.17 2.94
C ILE A 98 -1.50 -0.36 4.24
N PHE A 99 -1.16 -1.39 5.01
CA PHE A 99 -1.74 -1.57 6.34
C PHE A 99 -1.52 -0.34 7.22
N ASP A 100 -0.27 0.13 7.31
CA ASP A 100 0.09 1.30 8.11
C ASP A 100 -0.59 2.57 7.58
N PHE A 101 -0.73 2.69 6.26
CA PHE A 101 -1.46 3.78 5.64
C PHE A 101 -2.94 3.79 6.03
N ILE A 102 -3.64 2.65 5.94
CA ILE A 102 -5.04 2.50 6.36
C ILE A 102 -5.19 2.80 7.86
N HIS A 103 -4.21 2.43 8.67
CA HIS A 103 -4.24 2.68 10.11
C HIS A 103 -4.03 4.15 10.50
N LYS A 104 -3.25 4.89 9.70
CA LYS A 104 -2.99 6.33 9.88
C LYS A 104 -4.10 7.21 9.33
N ASP A 105 -4.78 6.81 8.26
CA ASP A 105 -5.88 7.58 7.68
C ASP A 105 -7.18 7.40 8.49
N ASN A 106 -7.72 8.50 9.03
CA ASN A 106 -8.89 8.48 9.91
C ASN A 106 -10.17 7.94 9.24
N GLU A 107 -10.32 8.15 7.93
CA GLU A 107 -11.51 7.75 7.19
C GLU A 107 -11.43 6.25 6.85
N LEU A 108 -10.30 5.82 6.28
CA LEU A 108 -10.05 4.41 5.98
C LEU A 108 -10.06 3.56 7.25
N LYS A 109 -9.49 4.05 8.36
CA LYS A 109 -9.54 3.36 9.66
C LYS A 109 -10.97 3.10 10.13
N LYS A 110 -11.88 4.06 9.95
CA LYS A 110 -13.30 3.88 10.30
C LYS A 110 -13.98 2.83 9.43
N ILE A 111 -13.67 2.80 8.13
CA ILE A 111 -14.27 1.87 7.19
C ILE A 111 -13.75 0.45 7.43
N TYR A 112 -12.44 0.28 7.58
CA TYR A 112 -11.78 -1.02 7.48
C TYR A 112 -11.38 -1.65 8.81
N LEU A 113 -11.21 -0.84 9.88
CA LEU A 113 -10.64 -1.32 11.15
C LEU A 113 -11.57 -1.13 12.35
N LYS A 114 -12.66 -0.35 12.24
CA LYS A 114 -13.68 -0.27 13.28
C LYS A 114 -14.73 -1.37 13.09
N LYS A 115 -15.13 -1.98 14.20
CA LYS A 115 -16.28 -2.89 14.30
C LYS A 115 -17.58 -2.10 14.26
#